data_AF-A0A0B7BHS2-F1
#
_entry.id   AF-A0A0B7BHS2-F1
#
_cell.length_a   1.000
_cell.length_b   1.000
_cell.length_c   1.000
_cell.angle_alpha   90.00
_cell.angle_beta   90.00
_cell.angle_gamma   90.00
#
_symmetry.space_group_name_H-M   'P 1'
#
loop_
_entity.id
_entity.type
_entity.pdbx_description
1 polymer ?
#
loop_
_entity_poly.entity_id
_entity_poly.type
_entity_poly.pdbx_seq_one_letter_code
_entity_poly.pdbx_strand_id
1 'polypeptide(L)'
;LIPHWAGGYENTPTWKIDYYFPSGTQQPCHPNPGMPYNSMMRTAYLPAIDASIHILMLLRLSFIRKLTFTIGTSLTRNKENS
;
A
#
# COMPACT_ATOMS: atom_id res chain seq x y z
N LEU A 1 12.07 5.98 -16.26
CA LEU A 1 11.87 4.52 -16.20
C LEU A 1 11.88 4.14 -14.73
N ILE A 2 10.78 3.61 -14.18
CA ILE A 2 10.78 3.08 -12.81
C ILE A 2 11.55 1.76 -12.87
N PRO A 3 12.58 1.54 -12.04
CA PRO A 3 13.35 0.31 -12.08
C PRO A 3 12.44 -0.90 -11.79
N HIS A 4 12.61 -1.96 -12.58
CA HIS A 4 11.95 -3.26 -12.37
C HIS A 4 12.58 -4.07 -11.22
N TRP A 5 13.57 -3.50 -10.55
CA TRP A 5 14.38 -4.11 -9.49
C TRP A 5 14.24 -3.32 -8.19
N ALA A 6 14.39 -4.02 -7.07
CA ALA A 6 14.51 -3.41 -5.75
C ALA A 6 15.94 -2.89 -5.52
N GLY A 7 16.08 -1.66 -5.01
CA GLY A 7 17.36 -1.00 -4.73
C GLY A 7 18.41 -1.90 -4.08
N GLY A 8 19.57 -2.13 -4.71
CA GLY A 8 20.62 -3.02 -4.18
C GLY A 8 20.43 -4.51 -4.53
N TYR A 9 19.47 -4.84 -5.39
CA TYR A 9 19.17 -6.20 -5.87
C TYR A 9 19.02 -6.23 -7.40
N GLU A 10 19.88 -5.49 -8.11
CA GLU A 10 19.78 -5.22 -9.55
C GLU A 10 19.72 -6.48 -10.43
N ASN A 11 20.33 -7.59 -9.97
CA ASN A 11 20.36 -8.88 -10.65
C ASN A 11 19.40 -9.93 -10.05
N THR A 12 18.52 -9.51 -9.13
CA THR A 12 17.55 -10.41 -8.48
C THR A 12 16.16 -10.15 -9.05
N PRO A 13 15.37 -11.19 -9.37
CA PRO A 13 13.96 -10.99 -9.69
C PRO A 13 13.24 -10.23 -8.57
N THR A 14 12.14 -9.55 -8.88
CA THR A 14 11.44 -8.70 -7.91
C THR A 14 9.94 -8.97 -7.95
N TRP A 15 9.35 -9.18 -6.79
CA TRP A 15 7.91 -9.22 -6.60
C TRP A 15 7.35 -7.80 -6.71
N LYS A 16 6.38 -7.62 -7.60
CA LYS A 16 5.59 -6.38 -7.72
C LYS A 16 4.27 -6.57 -6.99
N ILE A 17 3.95 -5.67 -6.07
CA ILE A 17 2.70 -5.67 -5.32
C ILE A 17 1.94 -4.40 -5.66
N ASP A 18 0.79 -4.55 -6.33
CA ASP A 18 -0.10 -3.44 -6.67
C ASP A 18 -1.27 -3.39 -5.68
N TYR A 19 -1.36 -2.29 -4.95
CA TYR A 19 -2.50 -1.97 -4.09
C TYR A 19 -3.42 -0.99 -4.81
N TYR A 20 -4.69 -1.37 -4.93
CA TYR A 20 -5.73 -0.52 -5.49
C TYR A 20 -6.83 -0.27 -4.45
N PHE A 21 -7.06 0.99 -4.14
CA PHE A 21 -8.13 1.46 -3.29
C PHE A 21 -9.03 2.38 -4.10
N PRO A 22 -10.26 1.98 -4.44
CA PRO A 22 -11.21 2.87 -5.09
C PRO A 22 -11.64 3.98 -4.13
N SER A 23 -12.17 5.07 -4.70
CA SER A 23 -12.83 6.11 -3.91
C SER A 23 -14.03 5.54 -3.17
N GLY A 24 -14.42 6.18 -2.08
CA GLY A 24 -15.54 5.70 -1.29
C GLY A 24 -15.99 6.72 -0.25
N THR A 25 -16.81 6.25 0.68
CA THR A 25 -17.34 7.03 1.79
C THR A 25 -16.77 6.50 3.11
N GLN A 26 -16.40 7.40 4.01
CA GLN A 26 -15.81 7.05 5.29
C GLN A 26 -16.81 6.32 6.20
N GLN A 27 -16.37 5.19 6.74
CA GLN A 27 -17.12 4.35 7.68
C GLN A 27 -17.04 4.94 9.11
N PRO A 28 -17.86 4.44 10.07
CA PRO A 28 -17.82 4.92 11.45
C PRO A 28 -16.46 4.80 12.16
N CYS A 29 -15.58 3.92 11.70
CA CYS A 29 -14.23 3.75 12.23
C CYS A 29 -13.19 4.72 11.64
N HIS A 30 -13.56 5.54 10.64
CA HIS A 30 -12.65 6.50 10.01
C HIS A 30 -12.74 7.88 10.67
N PRO A 31 -11.77 8.79 10.43
CA PRO A 31 -11.72 10.09 11.10
C PRO A 31 -12.95 10.98 10.87
N ASN A 32 -13.54 10.94 9.66
CA ASN A 32 -14.68 11.79 9.29
C ASN A 32 -15.82 10.95 8.67
N PRO A 33 -16.61 10.21 9.47
CA PRO A 33 -17.67 9.33 8.96
C PRO A 33 -18.65 10.06 8.02
N GLY A 34 -19.04 9.43 6.92
CA GLY A 34 -19.94 10.00 5.91
C GLY A 34 -19.27 10.91 4.88
N MET A 35 -18.03 11.35 5.12
CA MET A 35 -17.28 12.16 4.14
C MET A 35 -16.65 11.28 3.05
N PRO A 36 -16.52 11.79 1.80
CA PRO A 36 -15.86 11.06 0.73
C PRO A 36 -14.34 10.99 0.94
N TYR A 37 -13.71 9.96 0.39
CA TYR A 37 -12.26 9.86 0.21
C TYR A 37 -11.92 9.47 -1.23
N ASN A 38 -10.73 9.86 -1.69
CA ASN A 38 -10.33 9.66 -3.08
C ASN A 38 -9.70 8.27 -3.32
N SER A 39 -9.73 7.81 -4.57
CA SER A 39 -9.02 6.59 -4.94
C SER A 39 -7.50 6.76 -4.81
N MET A 40 -6.81 5.67 -4.56
CA MET A 40 -5.35 5.62 -4.57
C MET A 40 -4.84 4.30 -5.16
N MET A 41 -3.71 4.40 -5.87
CA MET A 41 -2.93 3.25 -6.31
C MET A 41 -1.51 3.37 -5.77
N ARG A 42 -0.95 2.27 -5.29
CA ARG A 42 0.45 2.20 -4.84
C ARG A 42 1.07 0.91 -5.35
N THR A 43 2.30 1.01 -5.83
CA THR A 43 3.10 -0.15 -6.19
C THR A 43 4.26 -0.24 -5.20
N ALA A 44 4.48 -1.44 -4.67
CA ALA A 44 5.65 -1.78 -3.87
C ALA A 44 6.45 -2.89 -4.56
N TYR A 45 7.74 -2.93 -4.27
CA TYR A 45 8.70 -3.86 -4.85
C TYR A 45 9.46 -4.57 -3.75
N LEU A 46 9.63 -5.89 -3.87
CA LEU A 46 10.37 -6.71 -2.92
C LEU A 46 11.29 -7.67 -3.68
N PRO A 47 12.60 -7.77 -3.36
CA PRO A 47 13.49 -8.74 -4.01
C PRO A 47 12.94 -10.16 -3.88
N ALA A 48 13.05 -11.00 -4.89
CA ALA A 48 12.57 -12.38 -4.87
C ALA A 48 13.64 -13.33 -4.31
N ILE A 49 13.91 -13.19 -3.01
CA ILE A 49 14.81 -14.05 -2.23
C ILE A 49 14.01 -14.84 -1.19
N ASP A 50 14.60 -15.86 -0.57
CA ASP A 50 13.90 -16.74 0.38
C ASP A 50 13.26 -15.96 1.54
N ALA A 51 13.96 -14.97 2.09
CA ALA A 51 13.46 -14.11 3.16
C ALA A 51 12.17 -13.35 2.77
N SER A 52 12.00 -13.06 1.48
CA SER A 52 10.86 -12.29 0.98
C SER A 52 9.55 -13.06 1.01
N ILE A 53 9.58 -14.40 1.03
CA ILE A 53 8.36 -15.21 1.13
C ILE A 53 7.63 -14.89 2.44
N HIS A 54 8.36 -14.81 3.55
CA HIS A 54 7.78 -14.49 4.85
C HIS A 54 7.20 -13.07 4.88
N ILE A 55 7.92 -12.10 4.30
CA ILE A 55 7.47 -10.71 4.19
C ILE A 55 6.19 -10.61 3.36
N LEU A 56 6.11 -11.32 2.22
CA LEU A 56 4.90 -11.36 1.39
C LEU A 56 3.70 -11.92 2.16
N MET A 57 3.89 -12.98 2.94
CA MET A 57 2.81 -13.54 3.76
C MET A 57 2.33 -12.55 4.81
N LEU A 58 3.25 -11.83 5.48
CA LEU A 58 2.89 -10.81 6.46
C LEU A 58 2.17 -9.62 5.83
N LEU A 59 2.64 -9.11 4.68
CA LEU A 59 1.98 -8.02 3.95
C LEU A 59 0.58 -8.42 3.47
N ARG A 60 0.41 -9.66 2.99
CA ARG A 60 -0.91 -10.19 2.62
C ARG A 60 -1.82 -10.26 3.85
N LEU A 61 -1.30 -10.75 4.97
CA LEU A 61 -2.06 -10.88 6.21
C LEU A 61 -2.45 -9.52 6.80
N SER A 62 -1.55 -8.54 6.78
CA SER A 62 -1.83 -7.17 7.22
C SER A 62 -2.87 -6.51 6.31
N PHE A 63 -2.82 -6.77 5.00
CA PHE A 63 -3.82 -6.26 4.06
C PHE A 63 -5.21 -6.83 4.33
N ILE A 64 -5.31 -8.16 4.49
CA ILE A 64 -6.57 -8.84 4.84
C ILE A 64 -7.15 -8.31 6.16
N ARG A 65 -6.28 -8.01 7.14
CA ARG A 65 -6.67 -7.47 8.45
C ARG A 65 -6.88 -5.95 8.46
N LYS A 66 -6.82 -5.28 7.30
CA LYS A 66 -6.99 -3.82 7.17
C LYS A 66 -5.97 -3.00 7.96
N LEU A 67 -4.73 -3.48 8.06
CA LEU A 67 -3.64 -2.83 8.80
C LEU A 67 -2.63 -2.11 7.90
N THR A 68 -2.64 -2.38 6.59
CA THR A 68 -1.64 -1.83 5.66
C THR A 68 -1.90 -0.35 5.30
N PHE A 69 -3.15 0.07 5.28
CA PHE A 69 -3.56 1.43 4.90
C PHE A 69 -4.69 1.92 5.80
N THR A 70 -4.76 3.24 5.99
CA THR A 70 -5.84 3.92 6.69
C THR A 70 -6.24 5.17 5.92
N ILE A 71 -7.46 5.66 6.16
CA ILE A 71 -7.87 7.00 5.72
C ILE A 71 -7.45 8.00 6.78
N GLY A 72 -6.85 9.11 6.36
CA GLY A 72 -6.42 10.17 7.26
C GLY A 72 -5.86 11.38 6.54
N THR A 73 -4.94 12.09 7.19
CA THR A 73 -4.26 13.25 6.62
C THR A 73 -2.96 12.82 5.96
N SER A 74 -2.89 12.99 4.63
CA SER A 74 -1.66 12.80 3.87
C SER A 74 -0.69 13.95 4.15
N LEU A 75 0.37 13.68 4.91
CA LEU A 75 1.37 14.69 5.29
C LEU A 75 2.14 15.25 4.10
N THR A 76 2.41 14.43 3.07
CA THR A 76 3.17 14.86 1.89
C THR A 76 2.39 15.78 0.96
N ARG A 77 1.05 15.72 1.00
CA ARG A 77 0.16 16.56 0.18
C ARG A 77 -0.64 17.56 1.00
N ASN A 78 -0.46 17.54 2.32
CA ASN A 78 -1.31 18.22 3.30
C ASN A 78 -2.81 18.08 2.96
N LYS A 79 -3.24 16.84 2.68
CA LYS A 79 -4.59 16.55 2.18
C LYS A 79 -5.32 15.60 3.12
N GLU A 80 -6.45 16.05 3.64
CA GLU A 80 -7.34 15.23 4.46
C GLU A 80 -8.14 14.21 3.63
N ASN A 81 -8.76 13.25 4.30
CA ASN A 81 -9.65 12.24 3.70
C ASN A 81 -8.97 11.50 2.53
N SER A 82 -7.70 11.11 2.73
CA SER A 82 -6.83 10.48 1.75
C SER A 82 -6.16 9.23 2.28
#